data_AF-A0A0N0ZUQ2-F1
#
_entry.id   AF-A0A0N0ZUQ2-F1
#
_cell.length_a   1.000
_cell.length_b   1.000
_cell.length_c   1.000
_cell.angle_alpha   90.00
_cell.angle_beta   90.00
_cell.angle_gamma   90.00
#
_symmetry.space_group_name_H-M   'P 1'
#
loop_
_entity.id
_entity.type
_entity.pdbx_description
1 polymer ?
#
loop_
_entity_poly.entity_id
_entity_poly.type
_entity_poly.pdbx_seq_one_letter_code
_entity_poly.pdbx_strand_id
1 'polypeptide(L)'
;MQKKYFDQIEKGEKIEEYRDDTSFYRSRLLNKAQTAFKRYNTVILQEGYHKGARRMIIEVKQVTLNNYFTIHLGKILDRQNF
;
A
#
# COMPACT_ATOMS: atom_id res chain seq x y z
N MET A 1 1.89 -4.73 -7.62
CA MET A 1 1.47 -3.48 -8.29
C MET A 1 2.19 -3.34 -9.63
N GLN A 2 1.72 -2.48 -10.53
CA GLN A 2 2.39 -2.26 -11.82
C GLN A 2 3.71 -1.49 -11.63
N LYS A 3 4.72 -1.80 -12.46
CA LYS A 3 6.06 -1.18 -12.42
C LYS A 3 6.02 0.35 -12.37
N LYS A 4 5.21 0.97 -13.25
CA LYS A 4 5.07 2.43 -13.33
C LYS A 4 4.80 3.07 -11.97
N TYR A 5 3.83 2.54 -11.22
CA TYR A 5 3.46 3.10 -9.91
C TYR A 5 4.50 2.78 -8.83
N PHE A 6 5.10 1.60 -8.90
CA PHE A 6 6.20 1.23 -8.01
C PHE A 6 7.38 2.21 -8.15
N ASP A 7 7.83 2.46 -9.38
CA ASP A 7 8.93 3.38 -9.67
C ASP A 7 8.59 4.82 -9.26
N GLN A 8 7.35 5.28 -9.48
CA GLN A 8 6.90 6.60 -9.03
C GLN A 8 6.94 6.74 -7.50
N ILE A 9 6.53 5.71 -6.76
CA ILE A 9 6.59 5.70 -5.30
C ILE A 9 8.04 5.63 -4.83
N GLU A 10 8.87 4.82 -5.48
CA GLU A 10 10.30 4.69 -5.16
C GLU A 10 11.03 6.05 -5.26
N LYS A 11 10.71 6.83 -6.29
CA LYS A 11 11.24 8.18 -6.53
C LYS A 11 10.62 9.26 -5.65
N GLY A 12 9.56 8.94 -4.90
CA GLY A 12 8.81 9.90 -4.08
C GLY A 12 7.87 10.82 -4.89
N GLU A 13 7.67 10.54 -6.18
CA GLU A 13 6.75 11.28 -7.05
C GLU A 13 5.28 10.95 -6.73
N LYS A 14 5.02 9.75 -6.19
CA LYS A 14 3.69 9.29 -5.78
C LYS A 14 3.70 8.89 -4.31
N ILE A 15 2.81 9.49 -3.53
CA ILE A 15 2.72 9.30 -2.07
C ILE A 15 1.42 8.61 -1.62
N GLU A 16 0.63 8.10 -2.56
CA GLU A 16 -0.65 7.46 -2.29
C GLU A 16 -0.78 6.17 -3.09
N GLU A 17 -1.32 5.11 -2.48
CA GLU A 17 -1.70 3.87 -3.15
C GLU A 17 -3.22 3.68 -3.07
N TYR A 18 -3.87 3.45 -4.20
CA TYR A 18 -5.31 3.28 -4.28
C TYR A 18 -5.69 1.81 -4.43
N ARG A 19 -6.79 1.40 -3.78
CA ARG A 19 -7.37 0.05 -3.89
C ARG A 19 -8.89 0.11 -3.96
N ASP A 20 -9.48 -0.79 -4.74
CA ASP A 20 -10.93 -0.88 -4.89
C ASP A 20 -11.63 -1.20 -3.56
N ASP A 21 -12.84 -0.68 -3.38
CA ASP A 21 -13.68 -1.02 -2.23
C ASP A 21 -14.35 -2.39 -2.39
N THR A 22 -13.54 -3.45 -2.40
CA THR A 22 -13.99 -4.84 -2.51
C THR A 22 -13.97 -5.52 -1.14
N SER A 23 -14.72 -6.61 -0.98
CA SER A 23 -14.70 -7.44 0.24
C SER A 23 -13.28 -7.90 0.63
N PHE A 24 -12.44 -8.18 -0.37
CA PHE A 24 -11.04 -8.54 -0.19
C PHE A 24 -10.21 -7.43 0.48
N TYR A 25 -10.38 -6.17 0.06
CA TYR A 25 -9.66 -5.04 0.66
C TYR A 25 -10.30 -4.56 1.96
N ARG A 26 -11.63 -4.59 2.08
CA ARG A 26 -12.34 -4.32 3.35
C ARG A 26 -11.86 -5.24 4.47
N SER A 27 -11.77 -6.55 4.22
CA SER A 27 -11.31 -7.53 5.22
C SER A 27 -9.85 -7.32 5.64
N ARG A 28 -9.02 -6.70 4.79
CA ARG A 28 -7.64 -6.33 5.11
C ARG A 28 -7.60 -5.01 5.87
N LEU A 29 -8.15 -3.94 5.30
CA LEU A 29 -7.95 -2.57 5.77
C LEU A 29 -8.87 -2.18 6.94
N LEU A 30 -10.01 -2.85 7.12
CA LEU A 30 -10.95 -2.59 8.20
C LEU A 30 -10.89 -3.67 9.28
N ASN A 31 -11.32 -3.32 10.50
CA ASN A 31 -11.56 -4.26 11.59
C ASN A 31 -12.67 -5.27 11.22
N LYS A 32 -12.84 -6.32 12.05
CA LYS A 32 -13.84 -7.38 11.78
C LYS A 32 -15.27 -6.84 11.64
N ALA A 33 -15.61 -5.80 12.40
CA ALA A 33 -16.92 -5.15 12.35
C ALA A 33 -17.09 -4.17 11.17
N GLN A 34 -16.04 -3.92 10.39
CA GLN A 34 -16.00 -2.92 9.31
C GLN A 34 -16.37 -1.49 9.75
N THR A 35 -16.16 -1.16 11.02
CA THR A 35 -16.49 0.15 11.60
C THR A 35 -15.28 1.09 11.71
N ALA A 36 -14.07 0.55 11.64
CA ALA A 36 -12.84 1.32 11.75
C ALA A 36 -11.70 0.69 10.94
N PHE A 37 -10.72 1.51 10.53
CA PHE A 37 -9.49 1.02 9.91
C PHE A 37 -8.64 0.26 10.92
N LYS A 38 -7.99 -0.81 10.46
CA LYS A 38 -6.90 -1.42 11.23
C LYS A 38 -5.71 -0.47 11.26
N ARG A 39 -4.99 -0.47 12.37
CA ARG A 39 -3.73 0.27 12.50
C ARG A 39 -2.61 -0.51 11.81
N TYR A 40 -2.20 0.00 10.65
CA TYR A 40 -1.00 -0.44 9.96
C TYR A 40 0.07 0.64 10.12
N ASN A 41 1.25 0.27 10.62
CA ASN A 41 2.39 1.18 10.68
C ASN A 41 3.19 1.14 9.37
N THR A 42 3.13 0.01 8.66
CA THR A 42 3.88 -0.23 7.43
C THR A 42 3.06 -1.02 6.42
N VAL A 43 3.41 -0.89 5.16
CA VAL A 43 2.89 -1.68 4.05
C VAL A 43 4.04 -2.20 3.20
N ILE A 44 3.88 -3.40 2.65
CA ILE A 44 4.81 -3.98 1.68
C ILE A 44 4.24 -3.76 0.29
N LEU A 45 4.93 -2.97 -0.51
CA LEU A 45 4.65 -2.83 -1.93
C LEU A 45 5.54 -3.80 -2.71
N GLN A 46 4.96 -4.56 -3.64
CA GLN A 46 5.68 -5.50 -4.49
C GLN A 46 5.43 -5.17 -5.95
N GLU A 47 6.49 -5.12 -6.76
CA GLU A 47 6.42 -4.96 -8.21
C GLU A 47 6.04 -6.27 -8.90
N GLY A 48 4.82 -6.35 -9.44
CA GLY A 48 4.31 -7.60 -10.04
C GLY A 48 4.20 -8.77 -9.06
N TYR A 49 4.06 -9.98 -9.59
CA TYR A 49 3.87 -11.24 -8.84
C TYR A 49 4.80 -12.35 -9.33
N HIS A 50 6.09 -12.06 -9.44
CA HIS A 50 7.11 -13.00 -9.91
C HIS A 50 8.15 -13.26 -8.81
N LYS A 51 8.87 -14.39 -8.94
CA LYS A 51 9.97 -14.71 -8.03
C LYS A 51 11.09 -13.68 -8.23
N GLY A 52 11.58 -13.10 -7.14
CA GLY A 52 12.58 -12.03 -7.17
C GLY A 52 12.02 -10.62 -7.40
N ALA A 53 10.69 -10.44 -7.38
CA ALA A 53 10.08 -9.12 -7.48
C ALA A 53 10.68 -8.13 -6.47
N ARG A 54 10.95 -6.90 -6.93
CA ARG A 54 11.34 -5.77 -6.07
C ARG A 54 10.24 -5.50 -5.05
N ARG A 55 10.66 -5.21 -3.81
CA ARG A 55 9.75 -4.87 -2.72
C ARG A 55 10.23 -3.66 -1.94
N MET A 56 9.28 -2.82 -1.53
CA MET A 56 9.53 -1.73 -0.59
C MET A 56 8.66 -1.89 0.64
N ILE A 57 9.27 -1.77 1.81
CA ILE A 57 8.54 -1.59 3.07
C ILE A 57 8.43 -0.10 3.29
N ILE A 58 7.21 0.41 3.38
CA ILE A 58 6.93 1.84 3.47
C ILE A 58 6.07 2.12 4.69
N GLU A 59 6.35 3.21 5.38
CA GLU A 59 5.52 3.74 6.45
C GLU A 59 4.09 4.06 5.95
N VAL A 60 3.08 3.72 6.74
CA VAL A 60 1.69 4.10 6.49
C VAL A 60 1.33 5.26 7.41
N LYS A 61 1.04 6.42 6.82
CA LYS A 61 0.63 7.61 7.57
C LYS A 61 -0.84 7.55 7.95
N GLN A 62 -1.68 7.14 7.00
CA GLN A 62 -3.13 7.11 7.16
C GLN A 62 -3.76 6.19 6.12
N VAL A 63 -4.93 5.63 6.43
CA VAL A 63 -5.80 5.00 5.45
C VAL A 63 -7.14 5.73 5.45
N THR A 64 -7.66 6.07 4.27
CA THR A 64 -8.97 6.71 4.09
C THR A 64 -9.79 5.92 3.08
N LEU A 65 -11.11 6.13 3.11
CA LEU A 65 -12.05 5.54 2.15
C LEU A 65 -12.93 6.66 1.58
N ASN A 66 -12.75 6.98 0.30
CA ASN A 66 -13.60 7.89 -0.47
C ASN A 66 -13.68 7.39 -1.91
N ASN A 67 -14.76 6.67 -2.25
CA ASN A 67 -14.93 5.84 -3.46
C ASN A 67 -13.93 4.67 -3.59
N TYR A 68 -12.69 4.87 -3.16
CA TYR A 68 -11.60 3.89 -3.11
C TYR A 68 -10.88 3.98 -1.76
N PHE A 69 -10.21 2.90 -1.37
CA PHE A 69 -9.24 2.95 -0.29
C PHE A 69 -8.00 3.70 -0.75
N THR A 70 -7.57 4.69 0.03
CA THR A 70 -6.32 5.41 -0.19
C THR A 70 -5.38 5.13 0.99
N ILE A 71 -4.22 4.57 0.70
CA ILE A 71 -3.15 4.37 1.67
C ILE A 71 -2.14 5.50 1.46
N HIS A 72 -2.03 6.38 2.46
CA HIS A 72 -1.10 7.50 2.47
C HIS A 72 0.28 7.02 2.89
N LEU A 73 1.24 7.13 1.99
CA LEU A 73 2.58 6.60 2.13
C LEU A 73 3.54 7.62 2.76
N GLY A 74 4.37 7.13 3.67
CA GLY A 74 5.42 7.89 4.33
C GLY A 74 6.81 7.56 3.79
N LYS A 75 7.77 7.43 4.69
CA LYS A 75 9.15 7.11 4.32
C LYS A 75 9.28 5.66 3.86
N ILE A 76 10.14 5.44 2.87
CA ILE A 76 10.61 4.08 2.53
C ILE A 76 11.56 3.64 3.64
N LEU A 77 11.22 2.54 4.31
CA LEU A 77 11.95 1.99 5.44
C LEU A 77 12.95 0.92 5.02
N ASP A 78 12.61 0.14 3.99
CA ASP A 78 13.46 -0.94 3.47
C ASP A 78 13.21 -1.20 1.98
N ARG A 79 14.24 -1.71 1.29
CA ARG A 79 14.27 -2.05 -0.14
C ARG A 79 14.84 -3.46 -0.31
N GLN A 80 14.09 -4.33 -0.98
CA GLN A 80 14.48 -5.74 -1.20
C GLN A 80 14.50 -6.10 -2.67
N ASN A 81 15.46 -6.96 -3.06
CA ASN A 81 15.67 -7.46 -4.43
C ASN A 81 15.93 -6.36 -5.47
N PHE A 82 16.66 -5.31 -5.09
CA PHE A 82 17.11 -4.24 -5.98
C PHE A 82 18.44 -4.58 -6.65
#